data_AF-A0A2V8GCW9-F1
#
_entry.id   AF-A0A2V8GCW9-F1
#
_cell.length_a   1.000
_cell.length_b   1.000
_cell.length_c   1.000
_cell.angle_alpha   90.00
_cell.angle_beta   90.00
_cell.angle_gamma   90.00
#
_symmetry.space_group_name_H-M   'P 1'
#
loop_
_entity.id
_entity.type
_entity.pdbx_description
1 polymer ?
#
loop_
_entity_poly.entity_id
_entity_poly.type
_entity_poly.pdbx_seq_one_letter_code
_entity_poly.pdbx_strand_id
1 'polypeptide(L)'
;MTFEPLLPFDDEVRLKADTTQASGVRLHPDRPLADADARRHATNPAENIVLEASAGTGKTQVLVERYVNLLLAGVDPENILAITFTRKAAAEMRQRILERLREASHSQIDAGRWRDLRERLGDIAISTIDAFCLSLIREFPLEADVDPGFDLADETEIPRLVDEALDAALRIGRHLAQHDDDVAMVFVQLGERRLRTGLAALVGRRLVARDVLRDFLDFGPRDLTSAVACRRAAEKLRDVLLSVPGGIRTFLEDGPLDHPQFAMLAVDLARLCEDEGVGVGSEWGRSGVRWGSDPSKSLNQAAFRMLVDRIRAYFLTQDGKPRKATGFGQAEFKKHHCRSEAAWKGHRDAVESIAPEIMNAVKGFRRDLNVILSRGVWRLFNIAVAQYVRTLESHAVLDFSEVLSCAVELLRQMDEFSRSRYKLEARYHHVLVDEFQDTSRVRGRAAAVDLRGRRSQAVHLRLPRRRGSGAERRRRVHRDAAP
;
A
#
# COMPACT_ATOMS: atom_id res chain seq x y z
N MET A 1 -28.08 -11.29 45.89
CA MET A 1 -29.19 -10.33 45.78
C MET A 1 -28.60 -9.00 45.33
N THR A 2 -29.14 -8.26 44.36
CA THR A 2 -30.24 -8.54 43.41
C THR A 2 -30.28 -7.44 42.31
N PHE A 3 -30.55 -7.84 41.07
CA PHE A 3 -31.30 -7.10 40.02
C PHE A 3 -30.84 -5.70 39.52
N GLU A 4 -30.69 -5.60 38.18
CA GLU A 4 -31.10 -4.42 37.40
C GLU A 4 -32.63 -4.24 37.49
N PRO A 5 -33.20 -3.06 37.18
CA PRO A 5 -33.97 -3.01 35.92
C PRO A 5 -34.08 -1.65 35.19
N LEU A 6 -34.08 -1.76 33.85
CA LEU A 6 -35.01 -1.17 32.86
C LEU A 6 -35.40 0.33 32.80
N LEU A 7 -35.43 0.78 31.54
CA LEU A 7 -36.36 1.68 30.83
C LEU A 7 -37.64 2.18 31.54
N PRO A 8 -38.11 3.40 31.22
CA PRO A 8 -39.53 3.75 31.16
C PRO A 8 -40.17 3.47 29.78
N PHE A 9 -41.47 3.20 29.78
CA PHE A 9 -42.36 3.14 28.60
C PHE A 9 -42.99 4.54 28.35
N ASP A 10 -43.81 4.82 27.33
CA ASP A 10 -45.25 4.52 27.17
C ASP A 10 -45.73 5.10 25.80
N ASP A 11 -46.84 4.70 25.15
CA ASP A 11 -47.60 3.43 25.11
C ASP A 11 -48.03 3.24 23.61
N GLU A 12 -49.23 2.92 23.08
CA GLU A 12 -50.59 2.55 23.52
C GLU A 12 -51.24 1.69 22.38
N VAL A 13 -52.51 1.35 22.55
CA VAL A 13 -53.51 0.77 21.64
C VAL A 13 -53.62 -0.74 21.73
N ARG A 14 -54.74 -1.15 22.32
CA ARG A 14 -55.09 -2.51 22.75
C ARG A 14 -56.30 -3.05 21.99
N LEU A 15 -56.36 -4.39 21.86
CA LEU A 15 -57.55 -5.20 21.50
C LEU A 15 -58.04 -5.03 20.03
N LYS A 16 -58.58 -6.07 19.36
CA LYS A 16 -59.33 -7.23 19.84
C LYS A 16 -58.90 -8.56 19.18
N ALA A 17 -59.33 -9.67 19.79
CA ALA A 17 -59.26 -11.02 19.20
C ALA A 17 -60.54 -11.34 18.40
N ASP A 18 -60.47 -12.31 17.46
CA ASP A 18 -60.97 -13.66 17.73
C ASP A 18 -60.37 -14.69 16.74
N THR A 19 -60.86 -15.93 16.80
CA THR A 19 -60.18 -17.19 16.46
C THR A 19 -60.39 -17.64 15.02
N THR A 20 -59.33 -18.13 14.35
CA THR A 20 -59.45 -19.19 13.34
C THR A 20 -58.15 -19.99 13.19
N GLN A 21 -58.26 -21.28 12.83
CA GLN A 21 -57.12 -22.20 12.74
C GLN A 21 -56.37 -22.08 11.41
N ALA A 22 -55.04 -21.99 11.43
CA ALA A 22 -54.19 -22.30 10.28
C ALA A 22 -52.79 -22.79 10.73
N SER A 23 -52.51 -24.07 10.47
CA SER A 23 -51.22 -24.77 10.52
C SER A 23 -49.93 -23.94 10.71
N GLY A 24 -49.19 -24.20 11.78
CA GLY A 24 -47.82 -23.72 11.93
C GLY A 24 -46.86 -24.35 10.90
N VAL A 25 -46.01 -23.53 10.29
CA VAL A 25 -45.05 -23.96 9.26
C VAL A 25 -43.91 -24.74 9.91
N ARG A 26 -43.97 -26.08 9.81
CA ARG A 26 -42.80 -26.93 10.05
C ARG A 26 -41.75 -26.66 8.97
N LEU A 27 -40.49 -26.52 9.35
CA LEU A 27 -39.38 -26.50 8.40
C LEU A 27 -39.30 -27.86 7.70
N HIS A 28 -39.51 -27.89 6.38
CA HIS A 28 -39.38 -29.11 5.59
C HIS A 28 -37.89 -29.50 5.48
N PRO A 29 -37.48 -30.75 5.79
CA PRO A 29 -36.06 -31.14 5.71
C PRO A 29 -35.51 -31.14 4.28
N ASP A 30 -36.34 -31.50 3.30
CA ASP A 30 -35.89 -31.95 1.98
C ASP A 30 -36.03 -30.92 0.84
N ARG A 31 -35.70 -29.64 1.09
CA ARG A 31 -35.40 -28.71 -0.01
C ARG A 31 -33.89 -28.54 -0.14
N PRO A 32 -33.24 -29.14 -1.17
CA PRO A 32 -31.83 -28.87 -1.42
C PRO A 32 -31.64 -27.38 -1.67
N LEU A 33 -30.56 -26.83 -1.12
CA LEU A 33 -30.16 -25.44 -1.36
C LEU A 33 -29.98 -25.22 -2.87
N ALA A 34 -30.24 -23.99 -3.33
CA ALA A 34 -30.04 -23.62 -4.74
C ALA A 34 -28.58 -23.71 -5.22
N ASP A 35 -27.64 -24.02 -4.31
CA ASP A 35 -26.24 -24.28 -4.56
C ASP A 35 -25.80 -25.69 -4.12
N ALA A 36 -26.73 -26.62 -3.89
CA ALA A 36 -26.42 -27.97 -3.37
C ALA A 36 -25.49 -28.78 -4.27
N ASP A 37 -25.67 -28.72 -5.60
CA ASP A 37 -24.80 -29.44 -6.54
C ASP A 37 -23.43 -28.77 -6.68
N ALA A 38 -23.39 -27.43 -6.60
CA ALA A 38 -22.15 -26.67 -6.52
C ALA A 38 -21.37 -27.00 -5.23
N ARG A 39 -22.06 -27.23 -4.10
CA ARG A 39 -21.46 -27.73 -2.85
C ARG A 39 -20.98 -29.17 -2.97
N ARG A 40 -21.77 -30.08 -3.55
CA ARG A 40 -21.39 -31.48 -3.78
C ARG A 40 -20.12 -31.60 -4.63
N HIS A 41 -20.02 -30.83 -5.71
CA HIS A 41 -18.80 -30.72 -6.51
C HIS A 41 -17.65 -30.14 -5.67
N ALA A 42 -17.86 -29.00 -4.99
CA ALA A 42 -16.82 -28.38 -4.15
C ALA A 42 -16.28 -29.29 -3.02
N THR A 43 -17.09 -30.19 -2.47
CA THR A 43 -16.68 -31.17 -1.44
C THR A 43 -16.17 -32.50 -2.02
N ASN A 44 -16.06 -32.65 -3.34
CA ASN A 44 -15.53 -33.86 -3.98
C ASN A 44 -14.00 -33.97 -3.77
N PRO A 45 -13.49 -35.05 -3.12
CA PRO A 45 -12.06 -35.23 -2.90
C PRO A 45 -11.23 -35.45 -4.20
N ALA A 46 -11.86 -35.85 -5.30
CA ALA A 46 -11.18 -36.21 -6.54
C ALA A 46 -10.84 -35.02 -7.47
N GLU A 47 -11.37 -33.83 -7.22
CA GLU A 47 -11.33 -32.69 -8.16
C GLU A 47 -10.58 -31.48 -7.57
N ASN A 48 -9.73 -30.83 -8.37
CA ASN A 48 -9.07 -29.57 -8.00
C ASN A 48 -10.04 -28.40 -8.19
N ILE A 49 -10.38 -27.67 -7.11
CA ILE A 49 -11.47 -26.68 -7.13
C ILE A 49 -11.04 -25.36 -6.47
N VAL A 50 -11.33 -24.24 -7.14
CA VAL A 50 -11.20 -22.87 -6.61
C VAL A 50 -12.61 -22.35 -6.30
N LEU A 51 -12.88 -22.05 -5.02
CA LEU A 51 -14.21 -21.65 -4.55
C LEU A 51 -14.35 -20.12 -4.42
N GLU A 52 -14.96 -19.46 -5.42
CA GLU A 52 -15.31 -18.04 -5.36
C GLU A 52 -16.66 -17.86 -4.63
N ALA A 53 -16.63 -17.27 -3.44
CA ALA A 53 -17.84 -17.04 -2.64
C ALA A 53 -17.77 -15.77 -1.78
N SER A 54 -18.93 -15.16 -1.51
CA SER A 54 -19.05 -13.97 -0.66
C SER A 54 -18.89 -14.31 0.83
N ALA A 55 -18.71 -13.29 1.68
CA ALA A 55 -18.80 -13.45 3.13
C ALA A 55 -20.15 -14.08 3.54
N GLY A 56 -20.14 -14.96 4.54
CA GLY A 56 -21.35 -15.61 5.08
C GLY A 56 -21.94 -16.75 4.24
N THR A 57 -21.36 -17.15 3.10
CA THR A 57 -21.87 -18.29 2.29
C THR A 57 -21.39 -19.66 2.76
N GLY A 58 -20.57 -19.72 3.83
CA GLY A 58 -20.09 -20.97 4.41
C GLY A 58 -18.86 -21.60 3.71
N LYS A 59 -17.90 -20.79 3.21
CA LYS A 59 -16.62 -21.28 2.66
C LYS A 59 -15.96 -22.33 3.58
N THR A 60 -15.76 -21.95 4.85
CA THR A 60 -15.11 -22.79 5.86
C THR A 60 -15.89 -24.08 6.13
N GLN A 61 -17.23 -24.08 6.02
CA GLN A 61 -18.03 -25.30 6.12
C GLN A 61 -17.78 -26.24 4.94
N VAL A 62 -17.63 -25.71 3.72
CA VAL A 62 -17.26 -26.50 2.53
C VAL A 62 -15.84 -27.06 2.66
N LEU A 63 -14.89 -26.29 3.20
CA LEU A 63 -13.53 -26.79 3.48
C LEU A 63 -13.51 -27.88 4.56
N VAL A 64 -14.25 -27.72 5.66
CA VAL A 64 -14.40 -28.74 6.71
C VAL A 64 -15.03 -30.01 6.16
N GLU A 65 -16.14 -29.91 5.42
CA GLU A 65 -16.80 -31.07 4.83
C GLU A 65 -15.91 -31.77 3.79
N ARG A 66 -15.11 -31.01 3.03
CA ARG A 66 -14.12 -31.55 2.08
C ARG A 66 -12.97 -32.27 2.79
N TYR A 67 -12.46 -31.74 3.92
CA TYR A 67 -11.45 -32.43 4.74
C TYR A 67 -12.02 -33.75 5.27
N VAL A 68 -13.24 -33.72 5.82
CA VAL A 68 -13.92 -34.94 6.29
C VAL A 68 -14.13 -35.94 5.16
N ASN A 69 -14.57 -35.49 3.98
CA ASN A 69 -14.74 -36.37 2.81
C ASN A 69 -13.43 -37.03 2.34
N LEU A 70 -12.26 -36.39 2.50
CA LEU A 70 -10.96 -37.01 2.22
C LEU A 70 -10.67 -38.15 3.21
N LEU A 71 -10.88 -37.92 4.51
CA LEU A 71 -10.76 -38.97 5.54
C LEU A 71 -11.76 -40.11 5.31
N LEU A 72 -13.00 -39.80 4.89
CA LEU A 72 -14.03 -40.77 4.52
C LEU A 72 -13.74 -41.50 3.20
N ALA A 73 -12.96 -40.91 2.29
CA ALA A 73 -12.44 -41.58 1.09
C ALA A 73 -11.25 -42.52 1.39
N GLY A 74 -10.64 -42.42 2.57
CA GLY A 74 -9.51 -43.26 2.99
C GLY A 74 -8.14 -42.58 2.86
N VAL A 75 -8.13 -41.26 2.62
CA VAL A 75 -6.90 -40.48 2.68
C VAL A 75 -6.42 -40.39 4.13
N ASP A 76 -5.14 -40.68 4.30
CA ASP A 76 -4.41 -40.56 5.56
C ASP A 76 -4.45 -39.11 6.11
N PRO A 77 -4.66 -38.87 7.42
CA PRO A 77 -4.69 -37.51 7.98
C PRO A 77 -3.39 -36.73 7.78
N GLU A 78 -2.23 -37.39 7.78
CA GLU A 78 -0.93 -36.75 7.51
C GLU A 78 -0.85 -36.22 6.07
N ASN A 79 -1.56 -36.90 5.15
CA ASN A 79 -1.58 -36.61 3.72
C ASN A 79 -2.55 -35.48 3.31
N ILE A 80 -3.13 -34.77 4.28
CA ILE A 80 -4.05 -33.64 4.07
C ILE A 80 -3.57 -32.40 4.84
N LEU A 81 -3.03 -31.42 4.11
CA LEU A 81 -2.62 -30.13 4.66
C LEU A 81 -3.75 -29.09 4.51
N ALA A 82 -4.25 -28.57 5.63
CA ALA A 82 -5.07 -27.36 5.63
C ALA A 82 -4.25 -26.12 6.07
N ILE A 83 -4.43 -25.02 5.36
CA ILE A 83 -3.73 -23.75 5.56
C ILE A 83 -4.77 -22.63 5.71
N THR A 84 -4.58 -21.76 6.71
CA THR A 84 -5.43 -20.59 6.93
C THR A 84 -4.61 -19.38 7.40
N PHE A 85 -5.24 -18.21 7.53
CA PHE A 85 -4.53 -16.96 7.83
C PHE A 85 -4.26 -16.72 9.33
N THR A 86 -4.99 -17.37 10.26
CA THR A 86 -4.81 -17.10 11.70
C THR A 86 -4.84 -18.36 12.56
N ARG A 87 -4.11 -18.34 13.68
CA ARG A 87 -4.10 -19.45 14.67
C ARG A 87 -5.50 -19.73 15.23
N LYS A 88 -6.34 -18.70 15.37
CA LYS A 88 -7.76 -18.84 15.75
C LYS A 88 -8.57 -19.60 14.69
N ALA A 89 -8.44 -19.24 13.41
CA ALA A 89 -9.12 -19.94 12.33
C ALA A 89 -8.64 -21.41 12.22
N ALA A 90 -7.35 -21.68 12.46
CA ALA A 90 -6.83 -23.05 12.48
C ALA A 90 -7.44 -23.89 13.61
N ALA A 91 -7.55 -23.32 14.82
CA ALA A 91 -8.20 -23.97 15.96
C ALA A 91 -9.71 -24.20 15.72
N GLU A 92 -10.43 -23.19 15.21
CA GLU A 92 -11.85 -23.34 14.85
C GLU A 92 -12.07 -24.39 13.75
N MET A 93 -11.20 -24.43 12.73
CA MET A 93 -11.28 -25.45 11.68
C MET A 93 -11.02 -26.86 12.23
N ARG A 94 -10.02 -27.02 13.11
CA ARG A 94 -9.75 -28.29 13.80
C ARG A 94 -10.96 -28.75 14.61
N GLN A 95 -11.55 -27.85 15.40
CA GLN A 95 -12.74 -28.14 16.21
C GLN A 95 -13.90 -28.63 15.32
N ARG A 96 -14.23 -27.89 14.26
CA ARG A 96 -15.33 -28.22 13.34
C ARG A 96 -15.11 -29.56 12.62
N ILE A 97 -13.88 -29.90 12.24
CA ILE A 97 -13.52 -31.21 11.67
C ILE A 97 -13.74 -32.32 12.70
N LEU A 98 -13.27 -32.15 13.94
CA LEU A 98 -13.45 -33.14 15.01
C LEU A 98 -14.93 -33.33 15.40
N GLU A 99 -15.74 -32.28 15.38
CA GLU A 99 -17.19 -32.33 15.59
C GLU A 99 -17.88 -33.11 14.45
N ARG A 100 -17.64 -32.72 13.19
CA ARG A 100 -18.23 -33.37 12.01
C ARG A 100 -17.80 -34.83 11.84
N LEU A 101 -16.58 -35.20 12.28
CA LEU A 101 -16.12 -36.59 12.35
C LEU A 101 -16.86 -37.41 13.42
N ARG A 102 -17.15 -36.82 14.58
CA ARG A 102 -17.98 -37.49 15.61
C ARG A 102 -19.39 -37.71 15.08
N GLU A 103 -19.99 -36.74 14.40
CA GLU A 103 -21.29 -36.92 13.71
C GLU A 103 -21.22 -38.06 12.68
N ALA A 104 -20.18 -38.08 11.84
CA ALA A 104 -19.96 -39.14 10.86
C ALA A 104 -19.84 -40.54 11.50
N SER A 105 -19.19 -40.65 12.67
CA SER A 105 -19.00 -41.94 13.36
C SER A 105 -20.30 -42.66 13.79
N HIS A 106 -21.45 -41.96 13.79
CA HIS A 106 -22.75 -42.55 14.11
C HIS A 106 -23.49 -43.14 12.88
N SER A 107 -23.04 -42.85 11.65
CA SER A 107 -23.85 -43.10 10.44
C SER A 107 -23.10 -43.26 9.11
N GLN A 108 -21.83 -42.85 9.05
CA GLN A 108 -21.03 -42.73 7.81
C GLN A 108 -19.65 -43.44 7.91
N ILE A 109 -19.28 -43.95 9.08
CA ILE A 109 -18.02 -44.66 9.33
C ILE A 109 -18.32 -45.99 10.03
N ASP A 110 -17.68 -47.07 9.60
CA ASP A 110 -17.69 -48.34 10.32
C ASP A 110 -16.96 -48.24 11.67
N ALA A 111 -17.36 -49.06 12.65
CA ALA A 111 -16.83 -49.03 14.01
C ALA A 111 -15.35 -49.47 14.13
N GLY A 112 -14.85 -50.30 13.20
CA GLY A 112 -13.42 -50.59 13.07
C GLY A 112 -12.68 -49.36 12.54
N ARG A 113 -13.07 -48.91 11.35
CA ARG A 113 -12.44 -47.75 10.68
C ARG A 113 -12.47 -46.46 11.51
N TRP A 114 -13.51 -46.25 12.32
CA TRP A 114 -13.58 -45.13 13.26
C TRP A 114 -12.56 -45.25 14.39
N ARG A 115 -12.27 -46.46 14.88
CA ARG A 115 -11.23 -46.68 15.90
C ARG A 115 -9.87 -46.24 15.36
N ASP A 116 -9.51 -46.73 14.17
CA ASP A 116 -8.24 -46.45 13.50
C ASP A 116 -8.06 -44.95 13.24
N LEU A 117 -9.11 -44.29 12.71
CA LEU A 117 -9.11 -42.84 12.50
C LEU A 117 -9.07 -42.04 13.82
N ARG A 118 -9.72 -42.53 14.88
CA ARG A 118 -9.78 -41.87 16.19
C ARG A 118 -8.41 -41.84 16.87
N GLU A 119 -7.60 -42.88 16.69
CA GLU A 119 -6.23 -42.95 17.21
C GLU A 119 -5.30 -41.97 16.46
N ARG A 120 -5.65 -41.59 15.23
CA ARG A 120 -4.90 -40.68 14.34
C ARG A 120 -5.48 -39.26 14.23
N LEU A 121 -6.30 -38.84 15.20
CA LEU A 121 -6.83 -37.47 15.28
C LEU A 121 -5.78 -36.44 15.74
N GLY A 122 -4.60 -36.88 16.20
CA GLY A 122 -3.44 -36.00 16.40
C GLY A 122 -2.91 -35.46 15.07
N ASP A 123 -2.77 -36.38 14.12
CA ASP A 123 -2.06 -36.26 12.84
C ASP A 123 -2.72 -35.28 11.84
N ILE A 124 -3.96 -34.85 12.11
CA ILE A 124 -4.72 -33.87 11.32
C ILE A 124 -3.92 -32.56 11.18
N ALA A 125 -3.33 -32.32 10.00
CA ALA A 125 -2.44 -31.19 9.74
C ALA A 125 -3.21 -29.91 9.36
N ILE A 126 -3.33 -28.97 10.30
CA ILE A 126 -3.94 -27.65 10.10
C ILE A 126 -2.98 -26.58 10.62
N SER A 127 -2.61 -25.65 9.74
CA SER A 127 -1.53 -24.68 9.95
C SER A 127 -1.97 -23.25 9.63
N THR A 128 -1.23 -22.26 10.14
CA THR A 128 -1.21 -20.95 9.47
C THR A 128 -0.23 -21.00 8.30
N ILE A 129 -0.42 -20.15 7.29
CA ILE A 129 0.57 -19.92 6.20
C ILE A 129 1.97 -19.78 6.82
N ASP A 130 2.08 -18.95 7.84
CA ASP A 130 3.33 -18.61 8.53
C ASP A 130 4.01 -19.83 9.15
N ALA A 131 3.25 -20.70 9.83
CA ALA A 131 3.77 -21.92 10.45
C ALA A 131 4.18 -22.95 9.40
N PHE A 132 3.43 -23.08 8.31
CA PHE A 132 3.79 -23.96 7.18
C PHE A 132 5.07 -23.50 6.49
N CYS A 133 5.18 -22.21 6.15
CA CYS A 133 6.41 -21.64 5.58
C CYS A 133 7.62 -21.85 6.50
N LEU A 134 7.45 -21.63 7.82
CA LEU A 134 8.52 -21.89 8.79
C LEU A 134 8.94 -23.37 8.83
N SER A 135 7.98 -24.31 8.83
CA SER A 135 8.30 -25.75 8.80
C SER A 135 8.99 -26.16 7.50
N LEU A 136 8.62 -25.57 6.37
CA LEU A 136 9.22 -25.83 5.07
C LEU A 136 10.69 -25.41 5.04
N ILE A 137 11.00 -24.19 5.51
CA ILE A 137 12.37 -23.67 5.57
C ILE A 137 13.23 -24.44 6.59
N ARG A 138 12.63 -24.94 7.69
CA ARG A 138 13.34 -25.80 8.65
C ARG A 138 13.59 -27.23 8.16
N GLU A 139 12.82 -27.73 7.21
CA GLU A 139 13.06 -29.06 6.60
C GLU A 139 14.08 -28.99 5.44
N PHE A 140 14.14 -27.86 4.73
CA PHE A 140 14.95 -27.65 3.53
C PHE A 140 15.78 -26.35 3.58
N PRO A 141 16.60 -26.11 4.63
CA PRO A 141 17.30 -24.83 4.79
C PRO A 141 18.37 -24.61 3.72
N LEU A 142 19.05 -25.68 3.29
CA LEU A 142 20.10 -25.61 2.27
C LEU A 142 19.52 -25.35 0.88
N GLU A 143 18.37 -25.95 0.53
CA GLU A 143 17.65 -25.65 -0.71
C GLU A 143 16.96 -24.27 -0.70
N ALA A 144 16.83 -23.64 0.47
CA ALA A 144 16.29 -22.29 0.64
C ALA A 144 17.35 -21.18 0.74
N ASP A 145 18.64 -21.53 0.67
CA ASP A 145 19.79 -20.63 0.87
C ASP A 145 19.78 -19.89 2.22
N VAL A 146 19.43 -20.59 3.31
CA VAL A 146 19.45 -20.07 4.69
C VAL A 146 20.34 -20.90 5.62
N ASP A 147 20.84 -20.28 6.69
CA ASP A 147 21.60 -20.97 7.72
C ASP A 147 20.73 -22.05 8.40
N PRO A 148 21.15 -23.33 8.47
CA PRO A 148 20.38 -24.39 9.14
C PRO A 148 20.10 -24.14 10.63
N GLY A 149 20.86 -23.26 11.28
CA GLY A 149 20.67 -22.83 12.66
C GLY A 149 19.85 -21.54 12.83
N PHE A 150 19.15 -21.06 11.79
CA PHE A 150 18.47 -19.76 11.85
C PHE A 150 17.40 -19.66 12.97
N ASP A 151 17.39 -18.51 13.64
CA ASP A 151 16.34 -18.12 14.57
C ASP A 151 15.35 -17.11 13.96
N LEU A 152 14.25 -16.84 14.66
CA LEU A 152 13.27 -15.83 14.26
C LEU A 152 13.46 -14.56 15.07
N ALA A 153 13.77 -13.45 14.39
CA ALA A 153 13.95 -12.16 15.02
C ALA A 153 12.64 -11.65 15.65
N ASP A 154 12.69 -11.26 16.93
CA ASP A 154 11.50 -10.88 17.71
C ASP A 154 11.06 -9.41 17.52
N GLU A 155 9.92 -9.03 18.11
CA GLU A 155 9.35 -7.68 17.98
C GLU A 155 10.25 -6.56 18.56
N THR A 156 11.25 -6.90 19.39
CA THR A 156 12.25 -6.00 19.97
C THR A 156 13.55 -5.97 19.16
N GLU A 157 13.92 -7.08 18.53
CA GLU A 157 15.08 -7.17 17.64
C GLU A 157 14.84 -6.52 16.28
N ILE A 158 13.66 -6.70 15.69
CA ILE A 158 13.34 -6.16 14.36
C ILE A 158 13.58 -4.64 14.27
N PRO A 159 13.15 -3.79 15.23
CA PRO A 159 13.52 -2.36 15.23
C PRO A 159 15.03 -2.11 15.25
N ARG A 160 15.80 -2.87 16.05
CA ARG A 160 17.26 -2.76 16.14
C ARG A 160 17.93 -3.10 14.80
N LEU A 161 17.53 -4.21 14.19
CA LEU A 161 18.06 -4.70 12.90
C LEU A 161 17.67 -3.76 11.74
N VAL A 162 16.46 -3.18 11.76
CA VAL A 162 16.06 -2.12 10.82
C VAL A 162 16.92 -0.86 10.99
N ASP A 163 17.18 -0.40 12.22
CA ASP A 163 18.01 0.79 12.44
C ASP A 163 19.48 0.55 12.01
N GLU A 164 20.06 -0.60 12.34
CA GLU A 164 21.41 -1.02 11.92
C GLU A 164 21.55 -1.05 10.38
N ALA A 165 20.57 -1.64 9.70
CA ALA A 165 20.49 -1.67 8.24
C ALA A 165 20.32 -0.27 7.62
N LEU A 166 19.56 0.61 8.27
CA LEU A 166 19.39 1.99 7.81
C LEU A 166 20.66 2.84 8.00
N ASP A 167 21.46 2.60 9.04
CA ASP A 167 22.76 3.25 9.20
C ASP A 167 23.78 2.79 8.14
N ALA A 168 23.70 1.55 7.65
CA ALA A 168 24.43 1.11 6.46
C ALA A 168 23.87 1.78 5.18
N ALA A 169 22.55 1.74 4.97
CA ALA A 169 21.91 2.25 3.77
C ALA A 169 22.06 3.77 3.59
N LEU A 170 21.99 4.56 4.68
CA LEU A 170 22.20 6.00 4.64
C LEU A 170 23.67 6.38 4.43
N ARG A 171 24.64 5.57 4.89
CA ARG A 171 26.06 5.75 4.53
C ARG A 171 26.28 5.55 3.02
N ILE A 172 25.73 4.49 2.45
CA ILE A 172 25.78 4.22 0.99
C ILE A 172 25.06 5.35 0.23
N GLY A 173 23.87 5.75 0.67
CA GLY A 173 23.09 6.84 0.08
C GLY A 173 23.83 8.18 0.04
N ARG A 174 24.57 8.53 1.10
CA ARG A 174 25.40 9.75 1.14
C ARG A 174 26.55 9.73 0.14
N HIS A 175 27.13 8.57 -0.16
CA HIS A 175 28.15 8.45 -1.21
C HIS A 175 27.54 8.54 -2.61
N LEU A 176 26.40 7.88 -2.84
CA LEU A 176 25.66 7.99 -4.11
C LEU A 176 25.22 9.43 -4.40
N ALA A 177 24.77 10.18 -3.37
CA ALA A 177 24.41 11.59 -3.47
C ALA A 177 25.53 12.53 -4.00
N GLN A 178 26.78 12.07 -4.10
CA GLN A 178 27.88 12.82 -4.73
C GLN A 178 27.83 12.78 -6.27
N HIS A 179 27.12 11.81 -6.85
CA HIS A 179 27.09 11.52 -8.28
C HIS A 179 25.67 11.30 -8.84
N ASP A 180 24.66 11.18 -7.96
CA ASP A 180 23.27 10.90 -8.27
C ASP A 180 22.35 12.03 -7.79
N ASP A 181 21.99 12.94 -8.71
CA ASP A 181 21.08 14.07 -8.48
C ASP A 181 19.75 13.64 -7.83
N ASP A 182 19.18 12.48 -8.20
CA ASP A 182 17.91 11.99 -7.65
C ASP A 182 18.05 11.66 -6.15
N VAL A 183 19.16 11.05 -5.76
CA VAL A 183 19.45 10.67 -4.36
C VAL A 183 19.84 11.91 -3.55
N ALA A 184 20.68 12.79 -4.10
CA ALA A 184 21.03 14.08 -3.49
C ALA A 184 19.78 14.92 -3.17
N MET A 185 18.83 14.95 -4.11
CA MET A 185 17.54 15.62 -3.95
C MET A 185 16.75 15.14 -2.73
N VAL A 186 16.76 13.84 -2.44
CA VAL A 186 16.03 13.27 -1.31
C VAL A 186 16.63 13.70 0.04
N PHE A 187 17.96 13.69 0.16
CA PHE A 187 18.63 14.22 1.36
C PHE A 187 18.33 15.71 1.57
N VAL A 188 18.37 16.52 0.50
CA VAL A 188 18.12 17.98 0.57
C VAL A 188 16.67 18.33 0.89
N GLN A 189 15.68 17.58 0.38
CA GLN A 189 14.25 17.93 0.56
C GLN A 189 13.59 17.28 1.77
N LEU A 190 13.97 16.05 2.16
CA LEU A 190 13.40 15.38 3.31
C LEU A 190 14.21 15.63 4.59
N GLY A 191 15.54 15.72 4.48
CA GLY A 191 16.45 15.67 5.61
C GLY A 191 16.54 14.27 6.22
N GLU A 192 17.71 13.93 6.76
CA GLU A 192 18.05 12.55 7.14
C GLU A 192 17.07 11.93 8.14
N ARG A 193 16.59 12.71 9.13
CA ARG A 193 15.61 12.23 10.13
C ARG A 193 14.30 11.75 9.49
N ARG A 194 13.72 12.53 8.56
CA ARG A 194 12.46 12.14 7.88
C ARG A 194 12.71 11.00 6.89
N LEU A 195 13.86 11.03 6.22
CA LEU A 195 14.28 9.96 5.31
C LEU A 195 14.40 8.61 6.04
N ARG A 196 15.06 8.56 7.20
CA ARG A 196 15.18 7.36 8.03
C ARG A 196 13.82 6.79 8.42
N THR A 197 12.93 7.62 8.99
CA THR A 197 11.57 7.20 9.37
C THR A 197 10.75 6.73 8.16
N GLY A 198 10.89 7.38 7.00
CA GLY A 198 10.24 6.96 5.75
C GLY A 198 10.76 5.61 5.23
N LEU A 199 12.08 5.42 5.21
CA LEU A 199 12.69 4.15 4.78
C LEU A 199 12.35 3.00 5.75
N ALA A 200 12.36 3.22 7.06
CA ALA A 200 11.91 2.23 8.04
C ALA A 200 10.48 1.74 7.77
N ALA A 201 9.55 2.68 7.54
CA ALA A 201 8.16 2.38 7.22
C ALA A 201 7.96 1.67 5.86
N LEU A 202 8.89 1.85 4.92
CA LEU A 202 8.90 1.13 3.64
C LEU A 202 9.52 -0.27 3.77
N VAL A 203 10.62 -0.44 4.52
CA VAL A 203 11.29 -1.73 4.78
C VAL A 203 10.37 -2.68 5.54
N GLY A 204 9.68 -2.19 6.59
CA GLY A 204 8.64 -2.94 7.31
C GLY A 204 7.38 -3.25 6.49
N ARG A 205 7.30 -2.78 5.23
CA ARG A 205 6.23 -3.06 4.26
C ARG A 205 6.76 -3.55 2.91
N ARG A 206 8.01 -4.01 2.85
CA ARG A 206 8.76 -4.23 1.59
C ARG A 206 8.06 -5.11 0.56
N LEU A 207 7.35 -6.15 1.02
CA LEU A 207 6.55 -7.06 0.19
C LEU A 207 5.41 -6.40 -0.61
N VAL A 208 5.03 -5.16 -0.28
CA VAL A 208 4.01 -4.37 -0.99
C VAL A 208 4.58 -3.05 -1.48
N ALA A 209 5.43 -2.39 -0.68
CA ALA A 209 6.07 -1.13 -1.04
C ALA A 209 6.88 -1.23 -2.34
N ARG A 210 7.49 -2.40 -2.63
CA ARG A 210 8.29 -2.60 -3.84
C ARG A 210 7.45 -2.54 -5.13
N ASP A 211 6.27 -3.14 -5.14
CA ASP A 211 5.37 -3.07 -6.29
C ASP A 211 4.78 -1.65 -6.43
N VAL A 212 4.29 -1.06 -5.33
CA VAL A 212 3.65 0.27 -5.35
C VAL A 212 4.60 1.38 -5.81
N LEU A 213 5.87 1.35 -5.40
CA LEU A 213 6.87 2.35 -5.83
C LEU A 213 7.31 2.15 -7.29
N ARG A 214 7.45 0.90 -7.77
CA ARG A 214 7.70 0.64 -9.20
C ARG A 214 6.56 1.17 -10.04
N ASP A 215 5.33 0.74 -9.72
CA ASP A 215 4.15 1.07 -10.51
C ASP A 215 3.92 2.60 -10.56
N PHE A 216 4.22 3.34 -9.48
CA PHE A 216 4.22 4.81 -9.51
C PHE A 216 5.27 5.41 -10.46
N LEU A 217 6.48 4.83 -10.50
CA LEU A 217 7.57 5.33 -11.34
C LEU A 217 7.40 5.02 -12.83
N ASP A 218 6.71 3.94 -13.18
CA ASP A 218 6.44 3.60 -14.58
C ASP A 218 5.49 4.58 -15.29
N PHE A 219 4.67 5.34 -14.54
CA PHE A 219 3.88 6.46 -15.06
C PHE A 219 4.61 7.83 -15.00
N GLY A 220 5.85 7.87 -14.51
CA GLY A 220 6.63 9.11 -14.38
C GLY A 220 7.48 9.43 -15.61
N PRO A 221 7.69 10.72 -15.96
CA PRO A 221 8.65 11.10 -16.99
C PRO A 221 10.07 10.70 -16.56
N ARG A 222 10.65 9.72 -17.27
CA ARG A 222 11.93 9.07 -16.89
C ARG A 222 13.13 10.00 -17.06
N ASP A 223 13.06 10.86 -18.07
CA ASP A 223 14.03 11.85 -18.54
C ASP A 223 13.96 13.22 -17.82
N LEU A 224 12.98 13.43 -16.94
CA LEU A 224 12.88 14.65 -16.14
C LEU A 224 14.01 14.73 -15.11
N THR A 225 15.00 15.62 -15.29
CA THR A 225 16.06 15.87 -14.31
C THR A 225 15.77 17.09 -13.43
N SER A 226 16.48 17.23 -12.31
CA SER A 226 16.38 18.41 -11.45
C SER A 226 16.75 19.71 -12.19
N ALA A 227 17.75 19.66 -13.07
CA ALA A 227 18.07 20.73 -14.02
C ALA A 227 16.87 21.15 -14.90
N VAL A 228 16.16 20.18 -15.48
CA VAL A 228 14.98 20.45 -16.34
C VAL A 228 13.80 20.98 -15.52
N ALA A 229 13.57 20.45 -14.32
CA ALA A 229 12.54 20.95 -13.41
C ALA A 229 12.79 22.41 -13.00
N CYS A 230 14.04 22.75 -12.64
CA CYS A 230 14.45 24.13 -12.34
C CYS A 230 14.27 25.06 -13.55
N ARG A 231 14.70 24.64 -14.75
CA ARG A 231 14.55 25.44 -15.97
C ARG A 231 13.07 25.74 -16.29
N ARG A 232 12.22 24.71 -16.34
CA ARG A 232 10.76 24.84 -16.58
C ARG A 232 10.04 25.71 -15.56
N ALA A 233 10.51 25.70 -14.32
CA ALA A 233 9.96 26.54 -13.26
C ALA A 233 10.46 27.98 -13.35
N ALA A 234 11.73 28.20 -13.72
CA ALA A 234 12.30 29.53 -13.94
C ALA A 234 11.58 30.25 -15.09
N GLU A 235 11.43 29.57 -16.24
CA GLU A 235 10.66 30.04 -17.40
C GLU A 235 9.25 30.48 -16.98
N LYS A 236 8.46 29.58 -16.38
CA LYS A 236 7.07 29.89 -15.96
C LYS A 236 6.97 31.00 -14.92
N LEU A 237 7.90 31.08 -13.97
CA LEU A 237 7.88 32.15 -12.96
C LEU A 237 8.24 33.50 -13.59
N ARG A 238 9.27 33.55 -14.45
CA ARG A 238 9.62 34.74 -15.23
C ARG A 238 8.45 35.22 -16.08
N ASP A 239 7.82 34.33 -16.84
CA ASP A 239 6.72 34.69 -17.74
C ASP A 239 5.52 35.31 -16.97
N VAL A 240 5.21 34.77 -15.78
CA VAL A 240 4.20 35.34 -14.87
C VAL A 240 4.63 36.70 -14.28
N LEU A 241 5.90 36.86 -13.93
CA LEU A 241 6.46 38.12 -13.41
C LEU A 241 6.50 39.22 -14.49
N LEU A 242 6.74 38.87 -15.75
CA LEU A 242 6.66 39.79 -16.88
C LEU A 242 5.21 40.21 -17.18
N SER A 243 4.21 39.38 -16.87
CA SER A 243 2.78 39.72 -17.00
C SER A 243 2.22 40.62 -15.88
N VAL A 244 3.03 41.05 -14.92
CA VAL A 244 2.58 41.89 -13.79
C VAL A 244 1.96 43.20 -14.27
N PRO A 245 0.77 43.61 -13.77
CA PRO A 245 0.18 44.91 -14.08
C PRO A 245 1.13 46.07 -13.75
N GLY A 246 1.37 46.96 -14.72
CA GLY A 246 2.36 48.04 -14.60
C GLY A 246 3.81 47.63 -14.88
N GLY A 247 4.07 46.34 -15.11
CA GLY A 247 5.39 45.78 -15.43
C GLY A 247 6.26 45.49 -14.20
N ILE A 248 7.14 44.50 -14.33
CA ILE A 248 8.01 44.02 -13.24
C ILE A 248 8.86 45.14 -12.60
N ARG A 249 9.33 46.11 -13.39
CA ARG A 249 10.10 47.25 -12.86
C ARG A 249 9.29 48.06 -11.84
N THR A 250 8.07 48.43 -12.17
CA THR A 250 7.18 49.19 -11.28
C THR A 250 6.89 48.42 -10.00
N PHE A 251 6.64 47.11 -10.12
CA PHE A 251 6.45 46.20 -8.96
C PHE A 251 7.67 46.12 -8.03
N LEU A 252 8.89 46.12 -8.58
CA LEU A 252 10.11 46.14 -7.76
C LEU A 252 10.34 47.51 -7.10
N GLU A 253 10.00 48.60 -7.79
CA GLU A 253 10.18 49.97 -7.30
C GLU A 253 9.11 50.44 -6.28
N ASP A 254 7.85 50.00 -6.42
CA ASP A 254 6.73 50.34 -5.52
C ASP A 254 6.62 49.41 -4.30
N GLY A 255 7.31 48.28 -4.32
CA GLY A 255 7.27 47.27 -3.25
C GLY A 255 7.94 47.70 -1.93
N PRO A 256 7.81 46.88 -0.87
CA PRO A 256 8.28 47.19 0.48
C PRO A 256 9.80 47.06 0.64
N LEU A 257 10.58 47.87 -0.08
CA LEU A 257 12.04 47.80 -0.19
C LEU A 257 12.79 47.99 1.13
N ASP A 258 12.24 48.75 2.08
CA ASP A 258 12.86 48.90 3.41
C ASP A 258 12.78 47.61 4.25
N HIS A 259 11.99 46.61 3.82
CA HIS A 259 11.89 45.32 4.49
C HIS A 259 12.93 44.32 3.95
N PRO A 260 13.86 43.79 4.78
CA PRO A 260 15.01 43.03 4.29
C PRO A 260 14.64 41.75 3.53
N GLN A 261 13.51 41.11 3.87
CA GLN A 261 13.00 39.95 3.13
C GLN A 261 12.60 40.32 1.69
N PHE A 262 11.97 41.48 1.48
CA PHE A 262 11.57 41.91 0.15
C PHE A 262 12.73 42.52 -0.62
N ALA A 263 13.64 43.26 0.02
CA ALA A 263 14.88 43.72 -0.62
C ALA A 263 15.67 42.54 -1.21
N MET A 264 15.80 41.44 -0.48
CA MET A 264 16.42 40.21 -0.98
C MET A 264 15.63 39.58 -2.14
N LEU A 265 14.31 39.43 -1.98
CA LEU A 265 13.45 38.87 -3.04
C LEU A 265 13.47 39.75 -4.31
N ALA A 266 13.51 41.07 -4.19
CA ALA A 266 13.55 42.00 -5.32
C ALA A 266 14.82 41.82 -6.16
N VAL A 267 15.98 41.63 -5.50
CA VAL A 267 17.24 41.27 -6.18
C VAL A 267 17.10 39.95 -6.96
N ASP A 268 16.47 38.92 -6.37
CA ASP A 268 16.28 37.65 -7.07
C ASP A 268 15.27 37.73 -8.23
N LEU A 269 14.17 38.46 -8.05
CA LEU A 269 13.12 38.63 -9.05
C LEU A 269 13.61 39.45 -10.25
N ALA A 270 14.44 40.47 -10.02
CA ALA A 270 15.14 41.19 -11.09
C ALA A 270 16.00 40.23 -11.92
N ARG A 271 16.89 39.47 -11.26
CA ARG A 271 17.80 38.50 -11.89
C ARG A 271 17.08 37.41 -12.68
N LEU A 272 15.91 36.96 -12.22
CA LEU A 272 15.07 35.99 -12.93
C LEU A 272 14.47 36.55 -14.24
N CYS A 273 14.48 37.88 -14.41
CA CYS A 273 13.92 38.58 -15.57
C CYS A 273 14.97 39.33 -16.44
N GLU A 274 16.27 39.28 -16.08
CA GLU A 274 17.33 40.08 -16.71
C GLU A 274 17.76 39.60 -18.13
N ASP A 275 17.35 38.40 -18.58
CA ASP A 275 17.86 37.77 -19.81
C ASP A 275 17.39 38.39 -21.15
N GLU A 276 16.27 39.14 -21.20
CA GLU A 276 15.74 39.71 -22.46
C GLU A 276 15.46 41.22 -22.41
N GLY A 277 16.53 42.03 -22.45
CA GLY A 277 16.50 43.43 -22.90
C GLY A 277 15.81 44.46 -22.00
N VAL A 278 14.98 44.03 -21.03
CA VAL A 278 14.40 44.89 -20.01
C VAL A 278 15.49 45.27 -19.00
N GLY A 279 16.20 46.37 -19.29
CA GLY A 279 17.30 46.87 -18.48
C GLY A 279 16.89 47.30 -17.07
N VAL A 280 16.78 46.35 -16.15
CA VAL A 280 16.78 46.62 -14.71
C VAL A 280 18.16 47.19 -14.34
N GLY A 281 18.19 48.41 -13.80
CA GLY A 281 19.41 49.21 -13.70
C GLY A 281 20.51 48.61 -12.80
N SER A 282 21.73 49.11 -12.99
CA SER A 282 22.98 48.64 -12.34
C SER A 282 23.08 48.85 -10.80
N GLU A 283 21.95 49.17 -10.17
CA GLU A 283 21.77 49.24 -8.71
C GLU A 283 21.67 47.83 -8.09
N TRP A 284 20.88 46.93 -8.68
CA TRP A 284 20.58 45.60 -8.13
C TRP A 284 21.66 44.54 -8.41
N GLY A 285 22.55 44.82 -9.37
CA GLY A 285 23.50 43.84 -9.92
C GLY A 285 24.74 43.52 -9.08
N ARG A 286 24.98 44.14 -7.91
CA ARG A 286 26.29 44.07 -7.21
C ARG A 286 26.45 42.99 -6.12
N SER A 287 25.41 42.21 -5.80
CA SER A 287 25.54 41.11 -4.82
C SER A 287 26.23 39.88 -5.43
N GLY A 288 27.34 39.43 -4.83
CA GLY A 288 28.38 38.60 -5.45
C GLY A 288 28.06 37.15 -5.83
N VAL A 289 26.82 36.68 -5.69
CA VAL A 289 26.41 35.37 -6.23
C VAL A 289 26.00 35.55 -7.69
N ARG A 290 26.88 35.16 -8.62
CA ARG A 290 26.54 35.01 -10.04
C ARG A 290 25.67 33.77 -10.22
N TRP A 291 24.44 33.98 -10.68
CA TRP A 291 23.78 32.97 -11.48
C TRP A 291 24.59 32.78 -12.77
N GLY A 292 25.11 31.57 -12.99
CA GLY A 292 25.49 31.19 -14.35
C GLY A 292 24.23 31.09 -15.21
N SER A 293 24.31 31.48 -16.49
CA SER A 293 23.21 31.49 -17.48
C SER A 293 22.62 30.12 -17.85
N ASP A 294 22.77 29.13 -16.97
CA ASP A 294 22.11 27.84 -17.06
C ASP A 294 21.67 27.37 -15.65
N PRO A 295 20.36 27.31 -15.35
CA PRO A 295 19.83 26.74 -14.11
C PRO A 295 20.21 25.26 -13.89
N SER A 296 20.80 24.57 -14.88
CA SER A 296 21.20 23.16 -14.74
C SER A 296 22.27 22.89 -13.68
N LYS A 297 23.18 23.85 -13.43
CA LYS A 297 24.35 23.63 -12.58
C LYS A 297 23.92 23.44 -11.11
N SER A 298 24.42 22.38 -10.45
CA SER A 298 23.98 21.97 -9.10
C SER A 298 23.90 23.13 -8.08
N LEU A 299 24.91 24.01 -8.06
CA LEU A 299 24.94 25.20 -7.19
C LEU A 299 23.76 26.18 -7.46
N ASN A 300 23.40 26.38 -8.73
CA ASN A 300 22.26 27.18 -9.16
C ASN A 300 20.93 26.50 -8.76
N GLN A 301 20.81 25.17 -8.92
CA GLN A 301 19.58 24.44 -8.58
C GLN A 301 19.21 24.59 -7.09
N ALA A 302 20.20 24.57 -6.19
CA ALA A 302 19.98 24.75 -4.75
C ALA A 302 19.48 26.17 -4.43
N ALA A 303 20.14 27.20 -4.98
CA ALA A 303 19.71 28.59 -4.86
C ALA A 303 18.30 28.80 -5.44
N PHE A 304 17.92 28.06 -6.50
CA PHE A 304 16.62 28.19 -7.16
C PHE A 304 15.48 27.72 -6.26
N ARG A 305 15.66 26.63 -5.52
CA ARG A 305 14.64 26.18 -4.55
C ARG A 305 14.43 27.21 -3.45
N MET A 306 15.51 27.81 -2.94
CA MET A 306 15.41 28.91 -1.96
C MET A 306 14.67 30.14 -2.53
N LEU A 307 14.84 30.46 -3.81
CA LEU A 307 14.07 31.50 -4.48
C LEU A 307 12.58 31.12 -4.61
N VAL A 308 12.27 29.90 -5.06
CA VAL A 308 10.88 29.41 -5.15
C VAL A 308 10.20 29.41 -3.76
N ASP A 309 10.92 29.09 -2.69
CA ASP A 309 10.41 29.17 -1.33
C ASP A 309 10.18 30.62 -0.87
N ARG A 310 11.05 31.57 -1.21
CA ARG A 310 10.83 33.02 -0.98
C ARG A 310 9.59 33.52 -1.74
N ILE A 311 9.46 33.17 -3.03
CA ILE A 311 8.30 33.48 -3.87
C ILE A 311 7.02 32.89 -3.25
N ARG A 312 7.03 31.60 -2.87
CA ARG A 312 5.90 30.96 -2.19
C ARG A 312 5.52 31.71 -0.91
N ALA A 313 6.50 32.03 -0.05
CA ALA A 313 6.23 32.72 1.21
C ALA A 313 5.63 34.13 0.99
N TYR A 314 6.08 34.84 -0.04
CA TYR A 314 5.63 36.19 -0.35
C TYR A 314 4.24 36.25 -0.99
N PHE A 315 4.00 35.47 -2.05
CA PHE A 315 2.75 35.53 -2.82
C PHE A 315 1.63 34.65 -2.25
N LEU A 316 1.96 33.59 -1.49
CA LEU A 316 0.98 32.61 -1.00
C LEU A 316 0.87 32.61 0.54
N THR A 317 -0.25 32.14 1.06
CA THR A 317 -0.45 31.89 2.49
C THR A 317 0.33 30.65 2.96
N GLN A 318 0.36 30.39 4.27
CA GLN A 318 0.94 29.15 4.82
C GLN A 318 0.27 27.89 4.21
N ASP A 319 -1.06 27.91 4.02
CA ASP A 319 -1.84 26.88 3.30
C ASP A 319 -1.46 26.73 1.82
N GLY A 320 -0.70 27.65 1.23
CA GLY A 320 -0.41 27.70 -0.20
C GLY A 320 -1.55 28.24 -1.08
N LYS A 321 -2.49 29.02 -0.50
CA LYS A 321 -3.52 29.75 -1.25
C LYS A 321 -2.97 31.12 -1.70
N PRO A 322 -3.44 31.73 -2.81
CA PRO A 322 -3.06 33.09 -3.19
C PRO A 322 -3.37 34.10 -2.08
N ARG A 323 -2.45 35.04 -1.82
CA ARG A 323 -2.72 36.16 -0.88
C ARG A 323 -3.62 37.21 -1.56
N LYS A 324 -4.47 37.83 -0.75
CA LYS A 324 -5.33 38.96 -1.14
C LYS A 324 -4.76 40.29 -0.64
N ALA A 325 -4.96 41.38 -1.38
CA ALA A 325 -4.51 42.73 -1.03
C ALA A 325 -5.05 43.20 0.34
N THR A 326 -6.26 42.76 0.71
CA THR A 326 -6.90 43.02 2.02
C THR A 326 -6.19 42.34 3.20
N GLY A 327 -5.58 41.17 2.98
CA GLY A 327 -4.78 40.43 3.96
C GLY A 327 -3.28 40.66 3.86
N PHE A 328 -2.80 41.28 2.77
CA PHE A 328 -1.39 41.53 2.55
C PHE A 328 -0.85 42.61 3.52
N GLY A 329 0.14 42.23 4.32
CA GLY A 329 0.80 43.11 5.28
C GLY A 329 0.30 43.06 6.73
N GLN A 330 -0.71 42.24 7.05
CA GLN A 330 -1.31 42.22 8.40
C GLN A 330 -0.39 41.70 9.54
N ALA A 331 0.84 41.28 9.26
CA ALA A 331 1.80 40.80 10.26
C ALA A 331 3.28 41.21 10.05
N GLU A 332 3.67 41.64 8.84
CA GLU A 332 5.09 41.62 8.43
C GLU A 332 5.45 42.84 7.55
N PHE A 333 4.91 42.92 6.33
CA PHE A 333 5.11 44.06 5.43
C PHE A 333 4.17 45.23 5.77
N LYS A 334 4.68 46.46 5.92
CA LYS A 334 3.88 47.64 6.28
C LYS A 334 3.99 48.73 5.22
N LYS A 335 2.96 49.57 5.13
CA LYS A 335 2.82 50.72 4.22
C LYS A 335 4.03 51.66 4.21
N HIS A 336 4.69 51.85 5.36
CA HIS A 336 5.85 52.73 5.50
C HIS A 336 7.18 52.12 5.01
N HIS A 337 7.19 50.86 4.57
CA HIS A 337 8.36 50.25 3.90
C HIS A 337 8.39 50.56 2.39
N CYS A 338 7.42 51.33 1.89
CA CYS A 338 7.18 51.62 0.47
C CYS A 338 7.23 53.12 0.22
N ARG A 339 7.64 53.52 -0.99
CA ARG A 339 7.86 54.93 -1.37
C ARG A 339 6.65 55.85 -1.22
N SER A 340 5.42 55.32 -1.33
CA SER A 340 4.19 56.12 -1.18
C SER A 340 2.96 55.27 -0.82
N GLU A 341 1.86 55.93 -0.45
CA GLU A 341 0.58 55.28 -0.21
C GLU A 341 0.00 54.61 -1.47
N ALA A 342 0.23 55.24 -2.64
CA ALA A 342 -0.23 54.74 -3.94
C ALA A 342 0.56 53.49 -4.36
N ALA A 343 1.89 53.53 -4.19
CA ALA A 343 2.79 52.40 -4.39
C ALA A 343 2.35 51.18 -3.56
N TRP A 344 2.14 51.36 -2.25
CA TRP A 344 1.64 50.29 -1.36
C TRP A 344 0.25 49.75 -1.75
N LYS A 345 -0.58 50.53 -2.48
CA LYS A 345 -1.83 50.02 -3.04
C LYS A 345 -1.56 49.21 -4.31
N GLY A 346 -0.96 49.85 -5.33
CA GLY A 346 -0.68 49.23 -6.62
C GLY A 346 0.11 47.92 -6.50
N HIS A 347 1.12 47.90 -5.63
CA HIS A 347 1.92 46.71 -5.34
C HIS A 347 1.09 45.54 -4.78
N ARG A 348 0.16 45.81 -3.85
CA ARG A 348 -0.70 44.76 -3.27
C ARG A 348 -1.75 44.26 -4.25
N ASP A 349 -2.32 45.16 -5.03
CA ASP A 349 -3.29 44.82 -6.07
C ASP A 349 -2.60 43.97 -7.17
N ALA A 350 -1.34 44.28 -7.52
CA ALA A 350 -0.51 43.47 -8.41
C ALA A 350 -0.13 42.09 -7.81
N VAL A 351 0.22 42.01 -6.51
CA VAL A 351 0.44 40.73 -5.81
C VAL A 351 -0.80 39.84 -5.89
N GLU A 352 -2.00 40.36 -5.57
CA GLU A 352 -3.24 39.57 -5.66
C GLU A 352 -3.53 39.13 -7.11
N SER A 353 -3.21 39.98 -8.10
CA SER A 353 -3.41 39.67 -9.52
C SER A 353 -2.57 38.50 -10.02
N ILE A 354 -1.30 38.36 -9.62
CA ILE A 354 -0.41 37.29 -10.13
C ILE A 354 -0.26 36.08 -9.20
N ALA A 355 -0.65 36.19 -7.92
CA ALA A 355 -0.56 35.09 -6.96
C ALA A 355 -1.25 33.76 -7.39
N PRO A 356 -2.35 33.76 -8.16
CA PRO A 356 -2.91 32.51 -8.72
C PRO A 356 -1.97 31.78 -9.68
N GLU A 357 -1.27 32.49 -10.57
CA GLU A 357 -0.35 31.84 -11.52
C GLU A 357 1.01 31.52 -10.90
N ILE A 358 1.48 32.33 -9.93
CA ILE A 358 2.59 31.94 -9.06
C ILE A 358 2.28 30.63 -8.32
N MET A 359 1.06 30.47 -7.80
CA MET A 359 0.62 29.19 -7.21
C MET A 359 0.65 28.03 -8.21
N ASN A 360 0.25 28.25 -9.47
CA ASN A 360 0.27 27.22 -10.51
C ASN A 360 1.71 26.83 -10.88
N ALA A 361 2.63 27.79 -11.04
CA ALA A 361 4.04 27.55 -11.30
C ALA A 361 4.72 26.79 -10.14
N VAL A 362 4.50 27.21 -8.90
CA VAL A 362 5.02 26.55 -7.68
C VAL A 362 4.47 25.11 -7.55
N LYS A 363 3.18 24.88 -7.83
CA LYS A 363 2.59 23.54 -7.87
C LYS A 363 3.19 22.66 -8.96
N GLY A 364 3.43 23.23 -10.15
CA GLY A 364 4.10 22.56 -11.26
C GLY A 364 5.51 22.10 -10.88
N PHE A 365 6.34 23.01 -10.35
CA PHE A 365 7.68 22.68 -9.89
C PHE A 365 7.67 21.60 -8.80
N ARG A 366 6.76 21.69 -7.82
CA ARG A 366 6.62 20.66 -6.77
C ARG A 366 6.20 19.30 -7.34
N ARG A 367 5.36 19.26 -8.38
CA ARG A 367 5.02 18.00 -9.09
C ARG A 367 6.25 17.40 -9.76
N ASP A 368 7.03 18.21 -10.46
CA ASP A 368 8.25 17.76 -11.14
C ASP A 368 9.30 17.27 -10.11
N LEU A 369 9.50 17.99 -9.00
CA LEU A 369 10.36 17.54 -7.89
C LEU A 369 9.87 16.24 -7.25
N ASN A 370 8.56 16.04 -7.08
CA ASN A 370 8.03 14.80 -6.50
C ASN A 370 8.41 13.56 -7.35
N VAL A 371 8.45 13.66 -8.68
CA VAL A 371 8.89 12.55 -9.55
C VAL A 371 10.35 12.21 -9.30
N ILE A 372 11.22 13.24 -9.28
CA ILE A 372 12.66 13.12 -9.02
C ILE A 372 12.90 12.50 -7.63
N LEU A 373 12.21 12.99 -6.61
CA LEU A 373 12.27 12.49 -5.24
C LEU A 373 11.82 11.03 -5.14
N SER A 374 10.75 10.62 -5.85
CA SER A 374 10.34 9.22 -5.89
C SER A 374 11.38 8.29 -6.51
N ARG A 375 12.13 8.75 -7.54
CA ARG A 375 13.24 7.96 -8.09
C ARG A 375 14.39 7.81 -7.08
N GLY A 376 14.75 8.88 -6.37
CA GLY A 376 15.77 8.83 -5.31
C GLY A 376 15.35 7.94 -4.13
N VAL A 377 14.09 8.06 -3.68
CA VAL A 377 13.52 7.23 -2.61
C VAL A 377 13.47 5.76 -3.05
N TRP A 378 13.16 5.46 -4.31
CA TRP A 378 13.20 4.10 -4.85
C TRP A 378 14.61 3.50 -4.82
N ARG A 379 15.64 4.25 -5.24
CA ARG A 379 17.05 3.81 -5.16
C ARG A 379 17.44 3.54 -3.70
N LEU A 380 17.18 4.49 -2.80
CA LEU A 380 17.47 4.36 -1.37
C LEU A 380 16.67 3.24 -0.68
N PHE A 381 15.42 2.98 -1.11
CA PHE A 381 14.60 1.88 -0.59
C PHE A 381 15.15 0.51 -1.01
N ASN A 382 15.55 0.32 -2.27
CA ASN A 382 16.17 -0.94 -2.69
C ASN A 382 17.51 -1.17 -1.98
N ILE A 383 18.29 -0.11 -1.71
CA ILE A 383 19.50 -0.19 -0.88
C ILE A 383 19.14 -0.56 0.56
N ALA A 384 18.13 0.09 1.17
CA ALA A 384 17.70 -0.19 2.54
C ALA A 384 17.22 -1.64 2.71
N VAL A 385 16.45 -2.17 1.77
CA VAL A 385 16.06 -3.60 1.75
C VAL A 385 17.29 -4.50 1.58
N ALA A 386 18.20 -4.18 0.66
CA ALA A 386 19.41 -4.98 0.44
C ALA A 386 20.42 -4.91 1.59
N GLN A 387 20.40 -3.87 2.43
CA GLN A 387 21.15 -3.86 3.70
C GLN A 387 20.39 -4.61 4.79
N TYR A 388 19.07 -4.50 4.86
CA TYR A 388 18.25 -5.18 5.86
C TYR A 388 18.30 -6.70 5.74
N VAL A 389 18.21 -7.25 4.52
CA VAL A 389 18.39 -8.69 4.31
C VAL A 389 19.80 -9.14 4.71
N ARG A 390 20.84 -8.35 4.40
CA ARG A 390 22.22 -8.62 4.85
C ARG A 390 22.42 -8.54 6.36
N THR A 391 21.68 -7.67 7.04
CA THR A 391 21.69 -7.59 8.50
C THR A 391 20.98 -8.81 9.11
N LEU A 392 19.87 -9.27 8.52
CA LEU A 392 19.24 -10.55 8.90
C LEU A 392 20.20 -11.74 8.72
N GLU A 393 20.80 -11.88 7.53
CA GLU A 393 21.85 -12.86 7.20
C GLU A 393 22.99 -12.83 8.25
N SER A 394 23.56 -11.65 8.55
CA SER A 394 24.74 -11.53 9.42
C SER A 394 24.47 -11.76 10.91
N HIS A 395 23.22 -11.68 11.35
CA HIS A 395 22.79 -12.05 12.71
C HIS A 395 22.20 -13.49 12.75
N ALA A 396 22.23 -14.23 11.64
CA ALA A 396 21.66 -15.58 11.49
C ALA A 396 20.17 -15.69 11.88
N VAL A 397 19.39 -14.64 11.60
CA VAL A 397 17.95 -14.57 11.92
C VAL A 397 17.12 -14.26 10.69
N LEU A 398 15.89 -14.77 10.64
CA LEU A 398 14.91 -14.39 9.62
C LEU A 398 13.75 -13.62 10.27
N ASP A 399 13.25 -12.59 9.57
CA ASP A 399 11.93 -12.05 9.87
C ASP A 399 10.84 -12.82 9.10
N PHE A 400 9.58 -12.67 9.52
CA PHE A 400 8.47 -13.40 8.89
C PHE A 400 8.31 -13.14 7.37
N SER A 401 8.63 -11.93 6.90
CA SER A 401 8.55 -11.59 5.48
C SER A 401 9.70 -12.19 4.65
N GLU A 402 10.87 -12.46 5.25
CA GLU A 402 11.90 -13.29 4.59
C GLU A 402 11.52 -14.77 4.61
N VAL A 403 11.02 -15.33 5.74
CA VAL A 403 10.54 -16.74 5.78
C VAL A 403 9.50 -17.01 4.68
N LEU A 404 8.55 -16.10 4.48
CA LEU A 404 7.58 -16.19 3.39
C LEU A 404 8.24 -16.09 2.00
N SER A 405 9.26 -15.25 1.83
CA SER A 405 9.94 -15.03 0.55
C SER A 405 10.80 -16.23 0.16
N CYS A 406 11.60 -16.74 1.09
CA CYS A 406 12.36 -17.99 0.93
C CYS A 406 11.40 -19.16 0.64
N ALA A 407 10.28 -19.27 1.35
CA ALA A 407 9.32 -20.36 1.13
C ALA A 407 8.68 -20.29 -0.27
N VAL A 408 8.34 -19.09 -0.75
CA VAL A 408 7.84 -18.90 -2.14
C VAL A 408 8.89 -19.32 -3.16
N GLU A 409 10.16 -18.99 -2.95
CA GLU A 409 11.21 -19.23 -3.92
C GLU A 409 11.69 -20.70 -3.93
N LEU A 410 11.85 -21.31 -2.76
CA LEU A 410 12.03 -22.77 -2.62
C LEU A 410 10.91 -23.53 -3.32
N LEU A 411 9.63 -23.15 -3.10
CA LEU A 411 8.48 -23.78 -3.78
C LEU A 411 8.50 -23.62 -5.31
N ARG A 412 9.19 -22.61 -5.85
CA ARG A 412 9.37 -22.42 -7.30
C ARG A 412 10.53 -23.23 -7.88
N GLN A 413 11.61 -23.39 -7.10
CA GLN A 413 12.83 -24.07 -7.53
C GLN A 413 12.78 -25.60 -7.29
N MET A 414 11.67 -26.12 -6.76
CA MET A 414 11.51 -27.55 -6.45
C MET A 414 11.75 -28.51 -7.62
N ASP A 415 11.57 -28.07 -8.87
CA ASP A 415 11.89 -28.90 -10.03
C ASP A 415 13.39 -29.24 -10.12
N GLU A 416 14.26 -28.32 -9.67
CA GLU A 416 15.70 -28.52 -9.55
C GLU A 416 16.03 -29.45 -8.37
N PHE A 417 15.26 -29.36 -7.29
CA PHE A 417 15.41 -30.18 -6.06
C PHE A 417 14.50 -31.41 -6.05
N SER A 418 14.58 -32.26 -7.08
CA SER A 418 13.59 -33.32 -7.33
C SER A 418 13.38 -34.33 -6.17
N ARG A 419 14.39 -34.54 -5.31
CA ARG A 419 14.25 -35.36 -4.08
C ARG A 419 13.37 -34.69 -3.02
N SER A 420 13.52 -33.38 -2.86
CA SER A 420 12.81 -32.57 -1.87
C SER A 420 11.39 -32.25 -2.35
N ARG A 421 11.21 -32.09 -3.67
CA ARG A 421 9.90 -32.18 -4.33
C ARG A 421 9.20 -33.51 -4.03
N TYR A 422 9.86 -34.64 -4.27
CA TYR A 422 9.28 -35.96 -4.02
C TYR A 422 8.87 -36.18 -2.55
N LYS A 423 9.68 -35.72 -1.57
CA LYS A 423 9.30 -35.76 -0.15
C LYS A 423 7.99 -35.01 0.14
N LEU A 424 7.82 -33.80 -0.42
CA LEU A 424 6.64 -32.97 -0.19
C LEU A 424 5.40 -33.47 -0.96
N GLU A 425 5.57 -33.94 -2.20
CA GLU A 425 4.49 -34.59 -2.96
C GLU A 425 4.02 -35.89 -2.30
N ALA A 426 4.94 -36.69 -1.73
CA ALA A 426 4.63 -37.92 -1.02
C ALA A 426 4.09 -37.70 0.40
N ARG A 427 4.30 -36.53 1.02
CA ARG A 427 3.66 -36.15 2.29
C ARG A 427 2.32 -35.47 2.09
N TYR A 428 2.13 -34.62 1.08
CA TYR A 428 0.91 -33.82 0.94
C TYR A 428 0.17 -34.11 -0.37
N HIS A 429 -0.62 -35.20 -0.35
CA HIS A 429 -1.50 -35.53 -1.45
C HIS A 429 -2.59 -34.47 -1.67
N HIS A 430 -3.14 -33.87 -0.61
CA HIS A 430 -4.19 -32.86 -0.70
C HIS A 430 -3.84 -31.60 0.10
N VAL A 431 -3.97 -30.43 -0.55
CA VAL A 431 -3.81 -29.12 0.09
C VAL A 431 -5.14 -28.35 0.02
N LEU A 432 -5.53 -27.76 1.14
CA LEU A 432 -6.75 -26.97 1.32
C LEU A 432 -6.37 -25.59 1.85
N VAL A 433 -6.78 -24.52 1.16
CA VAL A 433 -6.43 -23.14 1.54
C VAL A 433 -7.68 -22.32 1.83
N ASP A 434 -7.76 -21.75 3.03
CA ASP A 434 -8.80 -20.79 3.41
C ASP A 434 -8.37 -19.34 3.12
N GLU A 435 -9.36 -18.48 2.84
CA GLU A 435 -9.20 -17.05 2.53
C GLU A 435 -8.11 -16.65 1.50
N PHE A 436 -7.98 -17.45 0.43
CA PHE A 436 -7.15 -17.16 -0.76
C PHE A 436 -7.29 -15.72 -1.32
N GLN A 437 -8.46 -15.10 -1.19
CA GLN A 437 -8.82 -13.81 -1.81
C GLN A 437 -8.17 -12.58 -1.15
N ASP A 438 -7.94 -12.59 0.17
CA ASP A 438 -7.39 -11.42 0.90
C ASP A 438 -5.85 -11.41 0.94
N THR A 439 -5.21 -12.28 0.16
CA THR A 439 -3.76 -12.36 0.08
C THR A 439 -3.18 -11.28 -0.84
N SER A 440 -2.21 -10.50 -0.33
CA SER A 440 -1.37 -9.66 -1.19
C SER A 440 -0.64 -10.53 -2.23
N ARG A 441 -0.38 -10.03 -3.45
CA ARG A 441 0.10 -10.83 -4.61
C ARG A 441 1.29 -11.78 -4.32
N VAL A 442 2.15 -11.45 -3.35
CA VAL A 442 3.23 -12.34 -2.86
C VAL A 442 2.68 -13.54 -2.07
N ARG A 443 1.81 -13.31 -1.06
CA ARG A 443 1.13 -14.38 -0.30
C ARG A 443 0.20 -15.22 -1.18
N GLY A 444 -0.48 -14.58 -2.15
CA GLY A 444 -1.32 -15.29 -3.11
C GLY A 444 -0.52 -16.22 -4.03
N ARG A 445 0.74 -15.86 -4.36
CA ARG A 445 1.66 -16.74 -5.07
C ARG A 445 2.11 -17.94 -4.23
N ALA A 446 2.37 -17.75 -2.93
CA ALA A 446 2.68 -18.87 -2.02
C ALA A 446 1.56 -19.92 -2.02
N ALA A 447 0.30 -19.47 -1.93
CA ALA A 447 -0.88 -20.33 -1.96
C ALA A 447 -1.25 -20.87 -3.37
N ALA A 448 -0.59 -20.41 -4.43
CA ALA A 448 -0.89 -20.74 -5.82
C ALA A 448 0.27 -21.40 -6.58
N VAL A 449 1.30 -21.89 -5.88
CA VAL A 449 2.28 -22.79 -6.50
C VAL A 449 1.61 -24.14 -6.72
N ASP A 450 1.45 -24.54 -7.98
CA ASP A 450 0.95 -25.86 -8.35
C ASP A 450 1.99 -26.94 -8.04
N LEU A 451 1.89 -27.51 -6.83
CA LEU A 451 2.67 -28.67 -6.37
C LEU A 451 2.58 -29.90 -7.29
N ARG A 452 1.76 -29.91 -8.35
CA ARG A 452 1.65 -31.02 -9.31
C ARG A 452 2.04 -30.68 -10.75
N GLY A 453 2.44 -29.44 -11.05
CA GLY A 453 2.99 -29.02 -12.35
C GLY A 453 2.09 -29.29 -13.58
N ARG A 454 0.76 -29.36 -13.42
CA ARG A 454 -0.18 -29.75 -14.48
C ARG A 454 -1.15 -28.61 -14.81
N ARG A 455 -0.74 -27.76 -15.77
CA ARG A 455 -1.53 -26.73 -16.48
C ARG A 455 -2.98 -26.59 -16.01
N SER A 456 -3.18 -25.78 -14.97
CA SER A 456 -4.48 -25.63 -14.31
C SER A 456 -5.51 -24.98 -15.23
N GLN A 457 -6.45 -25.77 -15.78
CA GLN A 457 -7.66 -25.23 -16.41
C GLN A 457 -8.62 -24.78 -15.30
N ALA A 458 -8.65 -23.48 -15.03
CA ALA A 458 -9.48 -22.91 -13.97
C ALA A 458 -10.97 -22.91 -14.35
N VAL A 459 -11.74 -23.84 -13.79
CA VAL A 459 -13.20 -23.85 -13.86
C VAL A 459 -13.77 -23.01 -12.73
N HIS A 460 -14.24 -21.80 -13.05
CA HIS A 460 -14.84 -20.88 -12.07
C HIS A 460 -16.25 -21.33 -11.68
N LEU A 461 -16.45 -21.69 -10.41
CA LEU A 461 -17.76 -21.98 -9.85
C LEU A 461 -18.22 -20.84 -8.92
N ARG A 462 -19.26 -20.11 -9.33
CA ARG A 462 -19.85 -19.01 -8.54
C ARG A 462 -21.03 -19.50 -7.69
N LEU A 463 -20.89 -19.40 -6.37
CA LEU A 463 -22.02 -19.62 -5.46
C LEU A 463 -22.98 -18.40 -5.46
N PRO A 464 -24.30 -18.57 -5.68
CA PRO A 464 -25.26 -17.47 -5.71
C PRO A 464 -25.49 -16.86 -4.32
N ARG A 465 -25.63 -15.54 -4.24
CA ARG A 465 -26.00 -14.84 -3.00
C ARG A 465 -27.39 -15.27 -2.52
N ARG A 466 -27.54 -15.58 -1.22
CA ARG A 466 -28.86 -15.59 -0.56
C ARG A 466 -29.51 -14.22 -0.74
N ARG A 467 -30.65 -14.15 -1.45
CA ARG A 467 -31.45 -12.93 -1.54
C ARG A 467 -32.15 -12.70 -0.20
N GLY A 468 -31.72 -11.67 0.53
CA GLY A 468 -32.56 -11.06 1.55
C GLY A 468 -33.81 -10.46 0.90
N SER A 469 -34.94 -10.48 1.60
CA SER A 469 -36.21 -9.93 1.12
C SER A 469 -36.18 -8.40 1.17
N GLY A 470 -35.75 -7.78 0.07
CA GLY A 470 -35.85 -6.34 -0.19
C GLY A 470 -36.52 -6.10 -1.54
N ALA A 471 -37.55 -5.25 -1.57
CA ALA A 471 -38.34 -5.01 -2.77
C ALA A 471 -37.81 -3.80 -3.56
N GLU A 472 -37.60 -3.95 -4.87
CA GLU A 472 -37.54 -2.80 -5.76
C GLU A 472 -38.11 -3.14 -7.16
N ARG A 473 -38.52 -2.09 -7.90
CA ARG A 473 -39.37 -2.20 -9.10
C ARG A 473 -38.62 -1.77 -10.37
N ARG A 474 -39.19 -2.15 -11.53
CA ARG A 474 -38.88 -1.67 -12.90
C ARG A 474 -37.54 -2.21 -13.45
N ARG A 475 -37.33 -2.34 -14.77
CA ARG A 475 -38.14 -2.01 -15.97
C ARG A 475 -38.21 -3.25 -16.90
N ARG A 476 -39.14 -3.25 -17.87
CA ARG A 476 -39.14 -4.21 -18.99
C ARG A 476 -37.92 -3.97 -19.90
N VAL A 477 -37.41 -5.03 -20.51
CA VAL A 477 -36.64 -4.98 -21.77
C VAL A 477 -37.47 -5.71 -22.82
N HIS A 478 -37.50 -5.18 -24.04
CA HIS A 478 -38.23 -5.76 -25.17
C HIS A 478 -37.36 -6.80 -25.90
N ARG A 479 -38.01 -7.80 -26.51
CA ARG A 479 -37.44 -8.50 -27.67
C ARG A 479 -37.47 -7.55 -28.90
N ASP A 480 -36.75 -7.72 -30.00
CA ASP A 480 -36.46 -8.94 -30.76
C ASP A 480 -35.24 -8.75 -31.70
N ALA A 481 -34.82 -9.89 -32.30
CA ALA A 481 -34.17 -10.03 -33.62
C ALA A 481 -32.77 -9.44 -33.92
N ALA A 482 -31.96 -10.30 -34.56
CA ALA A 482 -30.80 -9.98 -35.41
C ALA A 482 -31.29 -9.58 -36.84
N PRO A 483 -30.43 -9.29 -37.86
CA PRO A 483 -29.15 -9.96 -38.18
C PRO A 483 -27.91 -9.38 -37.49
#